data_AF-A0A9E8SDU0-F1
#
_entry.id   AF-A0A9E8SDU0-F1
#
_cell.length_a   1.000
_cell.length_b   1.000
_cell.length_c   1.000
_cell.angle_alpha   90.00
_cell.angle_beta   90.00
_cell.angle_gamma   90.00
#
_symmetry.space_group_name_H-M   'P 1'
#
loop_
_entity.id
_entity.type
_entity.pdbx_description
1 polymer ?
#
loop_
_entity_poly.entity_id
_entity_poly.type
_entity_poly.pdbx_seq_one_letter_code
_entity_poly.pdbx_strand_id
1 'polypeptide(L)'
;MKYPTIESDLLIHTDRKEFKLYTDKVLIENLKIIKPPIEISVNVVSSDETDIEDRDWIYNSSLFDLYASTPFIENHVVPVSESLTDFLSKFDSFLEIFKSMTQIEGVELAPFSLYFELESAYILKFLFHPIPKETDYVTMLKSAFETIAHLHLEKESELKTTIENSYSRRNNKKYLTFLGDGWKVLNPLLEVGKEITQTYRKDRDWRVKKPHIMLNQDNFIRRFIFDSNWVLVFDHLETMLIQPNDVALYSNIADRCLNQAMEFYGKVILPRHKQWHGSFPSLEKQKEYYDYFEIIIQAVIFAYTALEAFANICIPAGWEYQTETNGVKTIYSKEAIERKFQLREKFKKIIRPILNTPDPSLENWWMSFTELENLRNEIIHTKQSKSEERYAKLLSKSVFDVVKNHKKIIQFYGEHISRYKTELLEEYPYEFGFDDVIPGLMTNKNYWKSYKSIHNINLDKSNEEE
;
A
#
# COMPACT_ATOMS: atom_id res chain seq x y z
N MET A 1 22.11 -15.96 3.48
CA MET A 1 22.00 -17.35 2.94
C MET A 1 22.16 -17.38 1.41
N LYS A 2 22.95 -18.29 0.83
CA LYS A 2 23.06 -18.52 -0.63
C LYS A 2 22.04 -19.59 -1.07
N TYR A 3 21.53 -19.52 -2.31
CA TYR A 3 20.71 -20.60 -2.86
C TYR A 3 21.52 -21.91 -2.87
N PRO A 4 21.00 -23.02 -2.33
CA PRO A 4 21.75 -24.27 -2.27
C PRO A 4 21.97 -24.83 -3.68
N THR A 5 23.08 -25.54 -3.86
CA THR A 5 23.26 -26.35 -5.07
C THR A 5 22.30 -27.53 -5.01
N ILE A 6 21.45 -27.66 -6.02
CA ILE A 6 20.43 -28.72 -6.12
C ILE A 6 20.85 -29.67 -7.24
N GLU A 7 21.13 -30.92 -6.89
CA GLU A 7 21.45 -31.99 -7.86
C GLU A 7 20.21 -32.79 -8.30
N SER A 8 19.10 -32.66 -7.56
CA SER A 8 17.81 -33.31 -7.81
C SER A 8 16.76 -32.34 -8.37
N ASP A 9 15.53 -32.81 -8.60
CA ASP A 9 14.42 -31.93 -9.01
C ASP A 9 13.98 -31.01 -7.86
N LEU A 10 13.80 -31.59 -6.67
CA LEU A 10 13.41 -30.87 -5.46
C LEU A 10 14.39 -31.16 -4.32
N LEU A 11 14.61 -30.17 -3.46
CA LEU A 11 15.40 -30.30 -2.24
C LEU A 11 14.59 -29.81 -1.04
N ILE A 12 14.50 -30.65 -0.01
CA ILE A 12 13.86 -30.31 1.27
C ILE A 12 14.94 -30.07 2.32
N HIS A 13 14.93 -28.88 2.90
CA HIS A 13 15.75 -28.53 4.07
C HIS A 13 14.91 -28.58 5.34
N THR A 14 15.42 -29.25 6.36
CA THR A 14 14.79 -29.32 7.68
C THR A 14 15.84 -29.17 8.79
N ASP A 15 15.41 -28.69 9.95
CA ASP A 15 16.21 -28.61 11.17
C ASP A 15 16.23 -29.92 11.97
N ARG A 16 15.36 -30.89 11.64
CA ARG A 16 15.14 -32.12 12.42
C ARG A 16 15.44 -33.39 11.63
N LYS A 17 16.21 -34.30 12.23
CA LYS A 17 16.52 -35.61 11.63
C LYS A 17 15.28 -36.49 11.46
N GLU A 18 14.32 -36.34 12.37
CA GLU A 18 13.04 -37.04 12.35
C GLU A 18 12.22 -36.67 11.12
N PHE A 19 12.25 -35.39 10.72
CA PHE A 19 11.55 -34.92 9.53
C PHE A 19 12.20 -35.48 8.26
N LYS A 20 13.53 -35.63 8.22
CA LYS A 20 14.18 -36.33 7.12
C LYS A 20 13.67 -37.77 6.97
N LEU A 21 13.68 -38.55 8.05
CA LEU A 21 13.19 -39.94 8.02
C LEU A 21 11.71 -39.99 7.59
N TYR A 22 10.90 -39.05 8.06
CA TYR A 22 9.50 -38.94 7.67
C TYR A 22 9.33 -38.61 6.18
N THR A 23 10.09 -37.66 5.65
CA THR A 23 10.10 -37.32 4.22
C THR A 23 10.50 -38.51 3.36
N ASP A 24 11.58 -39.21 3.73
CA ASP A 24 12.04 -40.40 3.00
C ASP A 24 10.93 -41.47 2.94
N LYS A 25 10.29 -41.76 4.09
CA LYS A 25 9.30 -42.84 4.22
C LYS A 25 7.92 -42.51 3.67
N VAL A 26 7.47 -41.27 3.85
CA VAL A 26 6.07 -40.90 3.58
C VAL A 26 5.90 -40.18 2.25
N LEU A 27 6.91 -39.43 1.82
CA LEU A 27 6.88 -38.76 0.52
C LEU A 27 7.64 -39.59 -0.53
N ILE A 28 8.95 -39.77 -0.36
CA ILE A 28 9.83 -40.29 -1.43
C ILE A 28 9.52 -41.74 -1.77
N GLU A 29 9.51 -42.64 -0.79
CA GLU A 29 9.23 -44.08 -1.01
C GLU A 29 7.82 -44.36 -1.55
N ASN A 30 6.88 -43.40 -1.42
CA ASN A 30 5.50 -43.54 -1.87
C ASN A 30 5.21 -42.93 -3.25
N LEU A 31 6.20 -42.27 -3.88
CA LEU A 31 6.07 -41.78 -5.25
C LEU A 31 6.04 -42.96 -6.24
N LYS A 32 5.18 -42.87 -7.25
CA LYS A 32 5.16 -43.85 -8.32
C LYS A 32 6.40 -43.70 -9.20
N ILE A 33 6.89 -44.83 -9.70
CA ILE A 33 7.98 -44.88 -10.69
C ILE A 33 7.40 -44.55 -12.08
N ILE A 34 7.17 -43.26 -12.32
CA ILE A 34 6.72 -42.70 -13.61
C ILE A 34 7.96 -42.14 -14.33
N LYS A 35 8.02 -42.19 -15.66
CA LYS A 35 9.17 -41.65 -16.44
C LYS A 35 8.83 -40.31 -17.10
N PRO A 36 9.65 -39.26 -16.92
CA PRO A 36 10.79 -39.17 -15.99
C PRO A 36 10.31 -39.13 -14.52
N PRO A 37 11.04 -39.74 -13.57
CA PRO A 37 10.69 -39.67 -12.15
C PRO A 37 11.03 -38.27 -11.59
N ILE A 38 10.33 -37.83 -10.55
CA ILE A 38 10.73 -36.65 -9.78
C ILE A 38 11.72 -37.09 -8.71
N GLU A 39 12.93 -36.54 -8.75
CA GLU A 39 13.97 -36.81 -7.77
C GLU A 39 13.93 -35.81 -6.62
N ILE A 40 13.83 -36.30 -5.38
CA ILE A 40 13.76 -35.47 -4.18
C ILE A 40 14.96 -35.80 -3.29
N SER A 41 15.67 -34.76 -2.83
CA SER A 41 16.73 -34.88 -1.84
C SER A 41 16.34 -34.19 -0.53
N VAL A 42 16.93 -34.64 0.59
CA VAL A 42 16.64 -34.10 1.92
C VAL A 42 17.91 -33.84 2.72
N ASN A 43 18.11 -32.58 3.12
CA ASN A 43 19.22 -32.14 3.96
C ASN A 43 18.73 -31.69 5.34
N VAL A 44 19.49 -32.09 6.36
CA VAL A 44 19.29 -31.62 7.73
C VAL A 44 20.30 -30.51 7.99
N VAL A 45 19.83 -29.29 8.20
CA VAL A 45 20.65 -28.09 8.43
C VAL A 45 20.46 -27.66 9.88
N SER A 46 21.54 -27.49 10.64
CA SER A 46 21.41 -27.12 12.05
C SER A 46 20.86 -25.70 12.23
N SER A 47 19.95 -25.52 13.19
CA SER A 47 19.39 -24.20 13.55
C SER A 47 20.43 -23.21 14.08
N ASP A 48 21.58 -23.71 14.52
CA ASP A 48 22.68 -22.89 15.08
C ASP A 48 23.57 -22.28 13.98
N GLU A 49 23.52 -22.82 12.75
CA GLU A 49 24.22 -22.29 11.57
C GLU A 49 23.39 -21.25 10.79
N THR A 50 22.11 -21.09 11.11
CA THR A 50 21.34 -19.93 10.65
C THR A 50 21.71 -18.75 11.52
N ASP A 51 22.74 -17.99 11.09
CA ASP A 51 23.14 -16.74 11.73
C ASP A 51 21.91 -15.95 12.21
N ILE A 52 21.88 -15.66 13.51
CA ILE A 52 20.91 -14.76 14.16
C ILE A 52 20.86 -13.38 13.44
N GLU A 53 21.85 -13.08 12.57
CA GLU A 53 21.95 -11.91 11.70
C GLU A 53 20.95 -11.87 10.53
N ASP A 54 20.28 -12.98 10.20
CA ASP A 54 19.42 -13.13 9.02
C ASP A 54 17.93 -13.35 9.38
N ARG A 55 17.41 -12.64 10.39
CA ARG A 55 15.94 -12.44 10.48
C ARG A 55 15.47 -11.72 9.21
N ASP A 56 14.95 -12.49 8.26
CA ASP A 56 14.31 -12.00 7.04
C ASP A 56 13.25 -10.93 7.42
N TRP A 57 13.10 -9.90 6.60
CA TRP A 57 12.23 -8.75 6.92
C TRP A 57 10.76 -9.12 7.09
N ILE A 58 10.34 -10.20 6.43
CA ILE A 58 9.05 -10.84 6.68
C ILE A 58 9.31 -12.02 7.60
N TYR A 59 8.79 -11.93 8.82
CA TYR A 59 8.75 -13.05 9.72
C TYR A 59 7.77 -14.10 9.18
N ASN A 60 8.30 -15.11 8.51
CA ASN A 60 7.55 -16.31 8.13
C ASN A 60 8.46 -17.51 8.33
N SER A 61 8.44 -18.02 9.56
CA SER A 61 9.09 -19.27 9.93
C SER A 61 8.27 -20.44 9.39
N SER A 62 8.92 -21.27 8.59
CA SER A 62 8.41 -22.55 8.09
C SER A 62 8.99 -23.72 8.88
N LEU A 63 8.27 -24.84 8.95
CA LEU A 63 8.80 -26.07 9.57
C LEU A 63 9.86 -26.76 8.70
N PHE A 64 9.78 -26.58 7.38
CA PHE A 64 10.81 -26.99 6.43
C PHE A 64 10.81 -26.07 5.20
N ASP A 65 11.92 -26.04 4.47
CA ASP A 65 12.04 -25.26 3.24
C ASP A 65 12.11 -26.20 2.03
N LEU A 66 11.35 -25.89 1.00
CA LEU A 66 11.35 -26.59 -0.28
C LEU A 66 12.09 -25.73 -1.32
N TYR A 67 13.02 -26.32 -2.05
CA TYR A 67 13.75 -25.67 -3.13
C TYR A 67 13.47 -26.40 -4.44
N ALA A 68 13.17 -25.67 -5.51
CA ALA A 68 12.93 -26.23 -6.83
C ALA A 68 14.08 -25.92 -7.79
N SER A 69 14.49 -26.89 -8.59
CA SER A 69 15.52 -26.70 -9.61
C SER A 69 14.90 -26.26 -10.95
N THR A 70 15.68 -25.63 -11.82
CA THR A 70 15.24 -25.31 -13.19
C THR A 70 14.86 -26.57 -13.99
N PRO A 71 15.63 -27.68 -13.94
CA PRO A 71 15.23 -28.94 -14.56
C PRO A 71 13.85 -29.44 -14.12
N PHE A 72 13.49 -29.30 -12.85
CA PHE A 72 12.17 -29.69 -12.36
C PHE A 72 11.05 -28.91 -13.07
N ILE A 73 11.23 -27.59 -13.21
CA ILE A 73 10.25 -26.73 -13.89
C ILE A 73 10.09 -27.14 -15.35
N GLU A 74 11.20 -27.34 -16.05
CA GLU A 74 11.22 -27.66 -17.49
C GLU A 74 10.70 -29.07 -17.80
N ASN A 75 11.06 -30.06 -16.99
CA ASN A 75 10.76 -31.47 -17.25
C ASN A 75 9.43 -31.94 -16.69
N HIS A 76 8.92 -31.30 -15.63
CA HIS A 76 7.73 -31.78 -14.91
C HIS A 76 6.59 -30.77 -14.84
N VAL A 77 6.88 -29.49 -14.62
CA VAL A 77 5.85 -28.45 -14.43
C VAL A 77 5.29 -27.96 -15.76
N VAL A 78 6.15 -27.47 -16.66
CA VAL A 78 5.76 -27.00 -18.00
C VAL A 78 4.95 -28.04 -18.78
N PRO A 79 5.37 -29.32 -18.86
CA PRO A 79 4.60 -30.33 -19.58
C PRO A 79 3.42 -30.90 -18.79
N VAL A 80 3.22 -30.50 -17.53
CA VAL A 80 2.21 -31.06 -16.61
C VAL A 80 2.31 -32.59 -16.54
N SER A 81 3.50 -33.07 -16.18
CA SER A 81 3.81 -34.52 -16.19
C SER A 81 2.90 -35.31 -15.24
N GLU A 82 2.66 -36.59 -15.55
CA GLU A 82 1.97 -37.50 -14.62
C GLU A 82 2.71 -37.61 -13.28
N SER A 83 4.05 -37.54 -13.30
CA SER A 83 4.89 -37.50 -12.10
C SER A 83 4.57 -36.31 -11.19
N LEU A 84 4.32 -35.12 -11.76
CA LEU A 84 3.91 -33.94 -10.98
C LEU A 84 2.57 -34.14 -10.29
N THR A 85 1.61 -34.74 -11.01
CA THR A 85 0.28 -35.01 -10.44
C THR A 85 0.37 -36.01 -9.29
N ASP A 86 1.19 -37.06 -9.44
CA ASP A 86 1.44 -38.02 -8.38
C ASP A 86 2.14 -37.36 -7.17
N PHE A 87 3.17 -36.54 -7.43
CA PHE A 87 3.87 -35.78 -6.40
C PHE A 87 2.92 -34.89 -5.60
N LEU A 88 2.09 -34.05 -6.24
CA LEU A 88 1.18 -33.14 -5.55
C LEU A 88 0.18 -33.91 -4.66
N SER A 89 -0.33 -35.04 -5.15
CA SER A 89 -1.23 -35.91 -4.36
C SER A 89 -0.53 -36.51 -3.13
N LYS A 90 0.71 -36.97 -3.26
CA LYS A 90 1.49 -37.51 -2.13
C LYS A 90 1.95 -36.41 -1.18
N PHE A 91 2.26 -35.23 -1.71
CA PHE A 91 2.64 -34.08 -0.91
C PHE A 91 1.51 -33.63 0.01
N ASP A 92 0.25 -33.67 -0.44
CA ASP A 92 -0.89 -33.36 0.44
C ASP A 92 -0.96 -34.28 1.66
N SER A 93 -0.81 -35.59 1.42
CA SER A 93 -0.77 -36.60 2.50
C SER A 93 0.42 -36.40 3.44
N PHE A 94 1.58 -36.01 2.90
CA PHE A 94 2.77 -35.69 3.66
C PHE A 94 2.58 -34.44 4.54
N LEU A 95 1.82 -33.45 4.08
CA LEU A 95 1.57 -32.22 4.82
C LEU A 95 0.67 -32.40 6.06
N GLU A 96 -0.12 -33.47 6.15
CA GLU A 96 -1.08 -33.68 7.25
C GLU A 96 -0.48 -33.54 8.65
N ILE A 97 0.72 -34.10 8.88
CA ILE A 97 1.39 -33.97 10.19
C ILE A 97 1.81 -32.50 10.44
N PHE A 98 2.32 -31.82 9.42
CA PHE A 98 2.77 -30.43 9.56
C PHE A 98 1.61 -29.45 9.74
N LYS A 99 0.44 -29.72 9.11
CA LYS A 99 -0.80 -28.95 9.30
C LYS A 99 -1.24 -28.94 10.77
N SER A 100 -0.95 -30.01 11.53
CA SER A 100 -1.24 -30.10 12.97
C SER A 100 -0.22 -29.37 13.86
N MET A 101 0.93 -29.00 13.32
CA MET A 101 2.05 -28.36 14.04
C MET A 101 2.16 -26.84 13.78
N THR A 102 1.17 -26.25 13.13
CA THR A 102 1.20 -24.85 12.68
C THR A 102 0.95 -23.82 13.78
N GLN A 103 0.74 -24.20 15.05
CA GLN A 103 0.56 -23.25 16.15
C GLN A 103 1.61 -23.47 17.24
N ILE A 104 2.48 -22.49 17.42
CA ILE A 104 3.45 -22.44 18.53
C ILE A 104 3.32 -21.09 19.22
N GLU A 105 3.03 -21.08 20.53
CA GLU A 105 2.95 -19.86 21.37
C GLU A 105 2.01 -18.77 20.81
N GLY A 106 0.94 -19.16 20.10
CA GLY A 106 -0.03 -18.22 19.49
C GLY A 106 0.42 -17.61 18.16
N VAL A 107 1.57 -18.02 17.62
CA VAL A 107 2.05 -17.67 16.28
C VAL A 107 1.72 -18.80 15.32
N GLU A 108 1.06 -18.46 14.22
CA GLU A 108 0.73 -19.42 13.17
C GLU A 108 1.92 -19.55 12.21
N LEU A 109 2.44 -20.78 12.07
CA LEU A 109 3.58 -21.13 11.24
C LEU A 109 3.09 -21.74 9.93
N ALA A 110 3.72 -21.35 8.81
CA ALA A 110 3.53 -22.08 7.57
C ALA A 110 4.20 -23.48 7.72
N PRO A 111 3.57 -24.56 7.23
CA PRO A 111 4.24 -25.85 7.13
C PRO A 111 5.55 -25.77 6.36
N PHE A 112 5.57 -25.00 5.26
CA PHE A 112 6.76 -24.82 4.44
C PHE A 112 6.81 -23.47 3.73
N SER A 113 8.01 -23.14 3.23
CA SER A 113 8.24 -22.09 2.23
C SER A 113 8.80 -22.72 0.95
N LEU A 114 8.49 -22.17 -0.22
CA LEU A 114 9.12 -22.59 -1.50
C LEU A 114 10.12 -21.52 -1.96
N TYR A 115 11.30 -21.99 -2.38
CA TYR A 115 12.36 -21.16 -2.93
C TYR A 115 12.66 -21.56 -4.38
N PHE A 116 12.96 -20.55 -5.21
CA PHE A 116 13.39 -20.74 -6.59
C PHE A 116 14.42 -19.68 -6.98
N GLU A 117 15.49 -20.07 -7.66
CA GLU A 117 16.47 -19.14 -8.22
C GLU A 117 16.06 -18.72 -9.63
N LEU A 118 15.66 -17.47 -9.80
CA LEU A 118 15.27 -16.91 -11.09
C LEU A 118 16.49 -16.25 -11.77
N GLU A 119 16.89 -16.80 -12.92
CA GLU A 119 17.93 -16.25 -13.82
C GLU A 119 19.28 -15.96 -13.12
N SER A 120 19.60 -16.68 -12.04
CA SER A 120 20.77 -16.41 -11.17
C SER A 120 20.85 -14.97 -10.62
N ALA A 121 19.75 -14.22 -10.69
CA ALA A 121 19.67 -12.83 -10.25
C ALA A 121 18.94 -12.73 -8.90
N TYR A 122 17.84 -13.46 -8.75
CA TYR A 122 16.93 -13.34 -7.61
C TYR A 122 16.60 -14.70 -6.99
N ILE A 123 16.38 -14.71 -5.68
CA ILE A 123 15.82 -15.87 -4.98
C ILE A 123 14.37 -15.55 -4.66
N LEU A 124 13.43 -16.17 -5.36
CA LEU A 124 12.02 -16.06 -5.07
C LEU A 124 11.69 -16.91 -3.84
N LYS A 125 11.03 -16.33 -2.84
CA LYS A 125 10.49 -17.01 -1.66
C LYS A 125 8.97 -16.88 -1.65
N PHE A 126 8.29 -17.99 -1.84
CA PHE A 126 6.83 -18.09 -1.80
C PHE A 126 6.38 -18.41 -0.38
N LEU A 127 5.52 -17.53 0.16
CA LEU A 127 4.99 -17.59 1.50
C LEU A 127 3.63 -18.28 1.50
N PHE A 128 3.52 -19.40 2.21
CA PHE A 128 2.30 -20.20 2.26
C PHE A 128 1.35 -19.82 3.41
N HIS A 129 1.55 -18.63 3.99
CA HIS A 129 0.70 -18.10 5.05
C HIS A 129 0.48 -16.59 4.85
N PRO A 130 -0.75 -16.05 5.06
CA PRO A 130 -1.98 -16.78 5.41
C PRO A 130 -2.57 -17.57 4.23
N ILE A 131 -3.33 -18.63 4.51
CA ILE A 131 -4.08 -19.38 3.49
C ILE A 131 -5.41 -18.67 3.22
N PRO A 132 -5.77 -18.36 1.96
CA PRO A 132 -7.10 -17.83 1.65
C PRO A 132 -8.22 -18.82 1.99
N LYS A 133 -9.43 -18.29 2.23
CA LYS A 133 -10.63 -19.13 2.39
C LYS A 133 -10.83 -19.98 1.13
N GLU A 134 -11.22 -21.25 1.33
CA GLU A 134 -11.50 -22.21 0.26
C GLU A 134 -10.27 -22.60 -0.60
N THR A 135 -9.05 -22.35 -0.11
CA THR A 135 -7.80 -22.80 -0.73
C THR A 135 -7.04 -23.75 0.20
N ASP A 136 -6.28 -24.69 -0.37
CA ASP A 136 -5.37 -25.57 0.36
C ASP A 136 -3.90 -25.37 -0.06
N TYR A 137 -2.97 -25.89 0.75
CA TYR A 137 -1.53 -25.75 0.52
C TYR A 137 -1.04 -26.36 -0.79
N VAL A 138 -1.64 -27.46 -1.25
CA VAL A 138 -1.22 -28.15 -2.48
C VAL A 138 -1.70 -27.39 -3.71
N THR A 139 -2.91 -26.85 -3.66
CA THR A 139 -3.43 -25.92 -4.67
C THR A 139 -2.54 -24.68 -4.78
N MET A 140 -2.13 -24.09 -3.66
CA MET A 140 -1.16 -22.99 -3.66
C MET A 140 0.19 -23.41 -4.23
N LEU A 141 0.69 -24.60 -3.90
CA LEU A 141 1.99 -25.09 -4.34
C LEU A 141 2.01 -25.32 -5.86
N LYS A 142 0.95 -25.93 -6.37
CA LYS A 142 0.75 -26.09 -7.81
C LYS A 142 0.75 -24.73 -8.50
N SER A 143 -0.01 -23.77 -7.99
CA SER A 143 -0.05 -22.40 -8.52
C SER A 143 1.31 -21.70 -8.45
N ALA A 144 2.11 -21.95 -7.41
CA ALA A 144 3.47 -21.42 -7.29
C ALA A 144 4.38 -21.96 -8.38
N PHE A 145 4.34 -23.27 -8.64
CA PHE A 145 5.09 -23.89 -9.73
C PHE A 145 4.64 -23.37 -11.10
N GLU A 146 3.34 -23.23 -11.34
CA GLU A 146 2.80 -22.63 -12.57
C GLU A 146 3.30 -21.17 -12.75
N THR A 147 3.34 -20.40 -11.66
CA THR A 147 3.87 -19.03 -11.66
C THR A 147 5.36 -19.00 -11.97
N ILE A 148 6.14 -19.91 -11.39
CA ILE A 148 7.58 -20.04 -11.67
C ILE A 148 7.79 -20.42 -13.15
N ALA A 149 7.04 -21.39 -13.67
CA ALA A 149 7.10 -21.80 -15.06
C ALA A 149 6.78 -20.64 -16.01
N HIS A 150 5.76 -19.86 -15.69
CA HIS A 150 5.41 -18.66 -16.46
C HIS A 150 6.54 -17.62 -16.44
N LEU A 151 7.11 -17.32 -15.27
CA LEU A 151 8.25 -16.38 -15.14
C LEU A 151 9.51 -16.87 -15.84
N HIS A 152 9.73 -18.19 -15.92
CA HIS A 152 10.87 -18.80 -16.60
C HIS A 152 10.71 -18.76 -18.13
N LEU A 153 9.49 -18.95 -18.64
CA LEU A 153 9.21 -18.99 -20.08
C LEU A 153 9.01 -17.58 -20.69
N GLU A 154 8.38 -16.67 -19.96
CA GLU A 154 8.09 -15.33 -20.47
C GLU A 154 9.26 -14.36 -20.26
N LYS A 155 9.68 -13.70 -21.34
CA LYS A 155 10.74 -12.71 -21.27
C LYS A 155 10.32 -11.45 -20.51
N GLU A 156 9.08 -11.01 -20.69
CA GLU A 156 8.52 -9.81 -20.06
C GLU A 156 7.10 -10.09 -19.58
N SER A 157 6.85 -9.82 -18.30
CA SER A 157 5.51 -9.83 -17.71
C SER A 157 5.41 -8.72 -16.66
N GLU A 158 4.17 -8.32 -16.33
CA GLU A 158 3.90 -7.34 -15.27
C GLU A 158 4.45 -7.83 -13.92
N LEU A 159 4.29 -9.13 -13.64
CA LEU A 159 4.82 -9.76 -12.43
C LEU A 159 6.35 -9.71 -12.39
N LYS A 160 7.03 -10.03 -13.49
CA LYS A 160 8.51 -9.97 -13.58
C LYS A 160 9.02 -8.54 -13.34
N THR A 161 8.38 -7.57 -13.98
CA THR A 161 8.67 -6.13 -13.77
C THR A 161 8.48 -5.74 -12.30
N THR A 162 7.43 -6.27 -11.65
CA THR A 162 7.15 -6.00 -10.23
C THR A 162 8.21 -6.65 -9.33
N ILE A 163 8.67 -7.86 -9.63
CA ILE A 163 9.74 -8.55 -8.89
C ILE A 163 11.03 -7.74 -8.98
N GLU A 164 11.42 -7.31 -10.17
CA GLU A 164 12.63 -6.53 -10.42
C GLU A 164 12.61 -5.20 -9.64
N ASN A 165 11.48 -4.49 -9.69
CA ASN A 165 11.32 -3.19 -9.03
C ASN A 165 11.10 -3.27 -7.51
N SER A 166 10.70 -4.43 -6.98
CA SER A 166 10.50 -4.60 -5.54
C SER A 166 11.83 -4.57 -4.79
N TYR A 167 11.83 -4.16 -3.52
CA TYR A 167 13.06 -4.13 -2.73
C TYR A 167 13.56 -5.55 -2.39
N SER A 168 14.87 -5.77 -2.50
CA SER A 168 15.56 -6.96 -1.95
C SER A 168 16.78 -6.55 -1.13
N ARG A 169 17.05 -7.29 -0.04
CA ARG A 169 18.29 -7.14 0.75
C ARG A 169 19.48 -7.67 -0.06
N ARG A 170 20.69 -7.60 0.50
CA ARG A 170 21.94 -8.15 -0.08
C ARG A 170 21.87 -9.62 -0.51
N ASN A 171 20.89 -10.38 -0.03
CA ASN A 171 20.66 -11.78 -0.39
C ASN A 171 19.81 -11.95 -1.68
N ASN A 172 19.43 -10.85 -2.35
CA ASN A 172 18.57 -10.83 -3.54
C ASN A 172 17.25 -11.61 -3.41
N LYS A 173 16.77 -11.82 -2.17
CA LYS A 173 15.50 -12.48 -1.93
C LYS A 173 14.33 -11.57 -2.28
N LYS A 174 13.32 -12.14 -2.96
CA LYS A 174 12.06 -11.50 -3.34
C LYS A 174 10.92 -12.34 -2.77
N TYR A 175 9.94 -11.71 -2.14
CA TYR A 175 8.89 -12.41 -1.41
C TYR A 175 7.60 -12.39 -2.21
N LEU A 176 6.90 -13.53 -2.26
CA LEU A 176 5.61 -13.65 -2.90
C LEU A 176 4.60 -14.18 -1.88
N THR A 177 3.42 -13.56 -1.85
CA THR A 177 2.28 -13.98 -1.03
C THR A 177 1.09 -14.32 -1.94
N PHE A 178 0.27 -15.28 -1.52
CA PHE A 178 -0.90 -15.68 -2.29
C PHE A 178 -2.13 -14.90 -1.83
N LEU A 179 -2.78 -14.19 -2.75
CA LEU A 179 -3.95 -13.37 -2.47
C LEU A 179 -5.01 -13.70 -3.50
N GLY A 180 -6.09 -14.43 -3.11
CA GLY A 180 -7.35 -14.62 -3.86
C GLY A 180 -7.28 -15.08 -5.32
N ASP A 181 -6.70 -14.26 -6.18
CA ASP A 181 -6.53 -14.41 -7.63
C ASP A 181 -5.11 -14.84 -8.05
N GLY A 182 -4.11 -14.90 -7.15
CA GLY A 182 -2.79 -15.42 -7.48
C GLY A 182 -1.65 -14.97 -6.56
N TRP A 183 -0.42 -15.24 -6.99
CA TRP A 183 0.81 -14.83 -6.31
C TRP A 183 1.15 -13.37 -6.60
N LYS A 184 1.34 -12.58 -5.54
CA LYS A 184 1.70 -11.16 -5.61
C LYS A 184 3.01 -10.90 -4.89
N VAL A 185 3.81 -9.99 -5.44
CA VAL A 185 5.07 -9.58 -4.82
C VAL A 185 4.79 -8.82 -3.52
N LEU A 186 5.41 -9.27 -2.44
CA LEU A 186 5.35 -8.64 -1.13
C LEU A 186 6.58 -7.76 -0.96
N ASN A 187 6.38 -6.44 -0.80
CA ASN A 187 7.46 -5.50 -0.51
C ASN A 187 7.72 -5.48 1.01
N PRO A 188 8.87 -6.00 1.49
CA PRO A 188 9.05 -6.10 2.93
C PRO A 188 9.31 -4.73 3.61
N LEU A 189 9.73 -3.69 2.88
CA LEU A 189 9.77 -2.32 3.43
C LEU A 189 8.36 -1.86 3.81
N LEU A 190 7.38 -2.15 2.94
CA LEU A 190 6.01 -1.73 3.16
C LEU A 190 5.41 -2.44 4.38
N GLU A 191 5.69 -3.73 4.56
CA GLU A 191 5.18 -4.50 5.71
C GLU A 191 5.80 -4.06 7.03
N VAL A 192 7.12 -3.82 7.07
CA VAL A 192 7.76 -3.23 8.26
C VAL A 192 7.25 -1.81 8.50
N GLY A 193 7.05 -1.03 7.44
CA GLY A 193 6.47 0.32 7.48
C GLY A 193 5.05 0.33 8.06
N LYS A 194 4.21 -0.63 7.69
CA LYS A 194 2.86 -0.86 8.24
C LYS A 194 2.89 -1.01 9.76
N GLU A 195 3.68 -1.94 10.26
CA GLU A 195 3.75 -2.24 11.70
C GLU A 195 4.20 -1.00 12.51
N ILE A 196 5.23 -0.31 12.00
CA ILE A 196 5.75 0.91 12.62
C ILE A 196 4.69 2.00 12.60
N THR A 197 4.03 2.21 11.46
CA THR A 197 3.01 3.25 11.29
C THR A 197 1.79 2.99 12.16
N GLN A 198 1.31 1.75 12.24
CA GLN A 198 0.22 1.35 13.13
C GLN A 198 0.55 1.64 14.59
N THR A 199 1.78 1.36 15.02
CA THR A 199 2.23 1.67 16.38
C THR A 199 2.33 3.18 16.61
N TYR A 200 2.94 3.90 15.67
CA TYR A 200 3.08 5.35 15.72
C TYR A 200 1.74 6.09 15.76
N ARG A 201 0.69 5.55 15.12
CA ARG A 201 -0.62 6.21 15.05
C ARG A 201 -1.46 6.11 16.32
N LYS A 202 -1.17 5.18 17.24
CA LYS A 202 -2.08 4.87 18.37
C LYS A 202 -2.42 6.07 19.24
N ASP A 203 -1.51 7.04 19.36
CA ASP A 203 -1.63 8.23 20.19
C ASP A 203 -1.63 9.54 19.38
N ARG A 204 -1.81 9.45 18.05
CA ARG A 204 -1.72 10.60 17.14
C ARG A 204 -3.08 10.95 16.52
N ASP A 205 -3.30 12.25 16.32
CA ASP A 205 -4.45 12.72 15.55
C ASP A 205 -4.25 12.38 14.07
N TRP A 206 -5.27 11.86 13.40
CA TRP A 206 -5.16 11.45 11.99
C TRP A 206 -4.95 12.61 11.02
N ARG A 207 -5.12 13.87 11.47
CA ARG A 207 -4.89 15.07 10.67
C ARG A 207 -3.44 15.53 10.65
N VAL A 208 -2.54 14.83 11.35
CA VAL A 208 -1.10 15.11 11.28
C VAL A 208 -0.50 14.56 9.98
N LYS A 209 0.59 15.16 9.53
CA LYS A 209 1.43 14.60 8.48
C LYS A 209 2.09 13.31 8.96
N LYS A 210 2.26 12.35 8.05
CA LYS A 210 2.97 11.09 8.33
C LYS A 210 4.42 11.36 8.73
N PRO A 211 5.02 10.50 9.58
CA PRO A 211 6.40 10.66 10.00
C PRO A 211 7.35 10.21 8.88
N HIS A 212 8.58 10.72 8.91
CA HIS A 212 9.67 10.14 8.15
C HIS A 212 10.27 8.99 8.94
N ILE A 213 10.26 7.78 8.36
CA ILE A 213 10.79 6.58 9.00
C ILE A 213 12.10 6.21 8.32
N MET A 214 13.16 6.02 9.11
CA MET A 214 14.46 5.60 8.58
C MET A 214 14.94 4.34 9.30
N LEU A 215 15.13 3.26 8.55
CA LEU A 215 15.59 1.98 9.07
C LEU A 215 17.07 1.77 8.79
N ASN A 216 17.77 1.13 9.73
CA ASN A 216 19.06 0.54 9.43
C ASN A 216 18.83 -0.69 8.52
N GLN A 217 19.42 -0.66 7.32
CA GLN A 217 19.30 -1.71 6.31
C GLN A 217 19.74 -3.11 6.79
N ASP A 218 20.59 -3.16 7.82
CA ASP A 218 21.15 -4.39 8.36
C ASP A 218 20.39 -4.88 9.60
N ASN A 219 19.63 -4.01 10.28
CA ASN A 219 18.83 -4.36 11.46
C ASN A 219 17.66 -3.38 11.65
N PHE A 220 16.44 -3.77 11.29
CA PHE A 220 15.27 -2.88 11.29
C PHE A 220 14.76 -2.50 12.70
N ILE A 221 15.14 -3.25 13.75
CA ILE A 221 14.85 -2.84 15.14
C ILE A 221 15.52 -1.51 15.42
N ARG A 222 16.68 -1.27 14.79
CA ARG A 222 17.38 0.01 14.78
C ARG A 222 16.75 0.94 13.76
N ARG A 223 15.90 1.83 14.25
CA ARG A 223 15.17 2.80 13.43
C ARG A 223 15.13 4.18 14.07
N PHE A 224 14.83 5.17 13.24
CA PHE A 224 14.40 6.50 13.68
C PHE A 224 13.02 6.80 13.09
N ILE A 225 12.21 7.48 13.88
CA ILE A 225 10.91 8.01 13.47
C ILE A 225 10.98 9.51 13.75
N PHE A 226 10.85 10.31 12.71
CA PHE A 226 10.94 11.77 12.78
C PHE A 226 9.62 12.40 12.40
N ASP A 227 9.05 13.17 13.31
CA ASP A 227 7.89 14.00 13.02
C ASP A 227 8.34 15.18 12.15
N SER A 228 7.54 15.51 11.13
CA SER A 228 7.72 16.76 10.40
C SER A 228 7.25 17.91 11.29
N ASN A 229 8.11 18.45 12.14
CA ASN A 229 7.73 19.52 13.07
C ASN A 229 7.85 20.90 12.42
N TRP A 230 6.87 21.75 12.69
CA TRP A 230 6.91 23.19 12.43
C TRP A 230 7.17 23.96 13.71
N VAL A 231 7.99 24.99 13.60
CA VAL A 231 8.09 26.05 14.62
C VAL A 231 7.24 27.21 14.14
N LEU A 232 6.13 27.45 14.83
CA LEU A 232 5.20 28.52 14.52
C LEU A 232 5.49 29.70 15.45
N VAL A 233 5.76 30.86 14.85
CA VAL A 233 5.99 32.11 15.56
C VAL A 233 4.79 33.02 15.37
N PHE A 234 4.15 33.44 16.46
CA PHE A 234 2.97 34.31 16.46
C PHE A 234 2.94 35.13 17.76
N ASP A 235 2.55 36.40 17.70
CA ASP A 235 2.42 37.26 18.89
C ASP A 235 3.61 37.23 19.87
N HIS A 236 4.84 37.14 19.35
CA HIS A 236 6.09 36.95 20.12
C HIS A 236 6.19 35.64 20.93
N LEU A 237 5.32 34.68 20.66
CA LEU A 237 5.36 33.32 21.16
C LEU A 237 5.88 32.37 20.08
N GLU A 238 6.45 31.26 20.53
CA GLU A 238 6.87 30.16 19.66
C GLU A 238 6.19 28.88 20.14
N THR A 239 5.67 28.09 19.21
CA THR A 239 5.16 26.75 19.49
C THR A 239 5.69 25.75 18.47
N MET A 240 6.08 24.58 18.93
CA MET A 240 6.45 23.46 18.08
C MET A 240 5.26 22.53 17.94
N LEU A 241 4.90 22.20 16.70
CA LEU A 241 3.76 21.35 16.39
C LEU A 241 4.10 20.44 15.21
N ILE A 242 3.65 19.19 15.27
CA ILE A 242 3.69 18.29 14.11
C ILE A 242 2.89 18.92 12.98
N GLN A 243 3.52 19.07 11.82
CA GLN A 243 2.93 19.62 10.61
C GLN A 243 1.58 18.93 10.34
N PRO A 244 0.50 19.68 10.13
CA PRO A 244 -0.77 19.10 9.73
C PRO A 244 -0.72 18.61 8.28
N ASN A 245 -1.58 17.66 7.95
CA ASN A 245 -1.90 17.32 6.57
C ASN A 245 -3.11 18.15 6.12
N ASP A 246 -2.90 19.07 5.17
CA ASP A 246 -3.95 19.97 4.69
C ASP A 246 -5.15 19.23 4.10
N VAL A 247 -4.93 18.14 3.36
CA VAL A 247 -6.01 17.31 2.79
C VAL A 247 -6.86 16.72 3.91
N ALA A 248 -6.22 16.19 4.94
CA ALA A 248 -6.91 15.63 6.11
C ALA A 248 -7.68 16.72 6.89
N LEU A 249 -7.08 17.90 7.10
CA LEU A 249 -7.76 19.03 7.75
C LEU A 249 -9.01 19.46 6.99
N TYR A 250 -8.90 19.70 5.68
CA TYR A 250 -10.02 20.18 4.87
C TYR A 250 -11.09 19.11 4.69
N SER A 251 -10.70 17.85 4.47
CA SER A 251 -11.66 16.74 4.39
C SER A 251 -12.40 16.53 5.71
N ASN A 252 -11.74 16.63 6.86
CA ASN A 252 -12.40 16.55 8.16
C ASN A 252 -13.47 17.64 8.34
N ILE A 253 -13.17 18.87 7.92
CA ILE A 253 -14.15 19.97 7.97
C ILE A 253 -15.34 19.63 7.06
N ALA A 254 -15.07 19.17 5.84
CA ALA A 254 -16.12 18.78 4.90
C ALA A 254 -17.02 17.68 5.46
N ASP A 255 -16.45 16.61 6.02
CA ASP A 255 -17.18 15.48 6.60
C ASP A 255 -18.00 15.91 7.83
N ARG A 256 -17.43 16.71 8.73
CA ARG A 256 -18.13 17.23 9.91
C ARG A 256 -19.34 18.06 9.50
N CYS A 257 -19.15 19.03 8.60
CA CYS A 257 -20.23 19.88 8.11
C CYS A 257 -21.27 19.07 7.34
N LEU A 258 -20.85 18.10 6.52
CA LEU A 258 -21.77 17.26 5.78
C LEU A 258 -22.64 16.40 6.70
N ASN A 259 -22.05 15.78 7.73
CA ASN A 259 -22.78 14.98 8.70
C ASN A 259 -23.81 15.83 9.46
N GLN A 260 -23.42 17.03 9.88
CA GLN A 260 -24.32 18.01 10.49
C GLN A 260 -25.45 18.41 9.54
N ALA A 261 -25.15 18.70 8.27
CA ALA A 261 -26.15 19.06 7.25
C ALA A 261 -27.12 17.91 6.99
N MET A 262 -26.64 16.67 6.86
CA MET A 262 -27.47 15.48 6.66
C MET A 262 -28.43 15.25 7.84
N GLU A 263 -27.92 15.37 9.07
CA GLU A 263 -28.73 15.24 10.28
C GLU A 263 -29.79 16.35 10.37
N PHE A 264 -29.39 17.61 10.17
CA PHE A 264 -30.29 18.76 10.17
C PHE A 264 -31.36 18.61 9.08
N TYR A 265 -30.96 18.23 7.87
CA TYR A 265 -31.87 18.00 6.76
C TYR A 265 -32.92 16.93 7.10
N GLY A 266 -32.49 15.79 7.65
CA GLY A 266 -33.38 14.70 8.01
C GLY A 266 -34.37 15.07 9.12
N LYS A 267 -33.93 15.83 10.13
CA LYS A 267 -34.73 16.22 11.30
C LYS A 267 -35.64 17.42 11.05
N VAL A 268 -35.17 18.41 10.29
CA VAL A 268 -35.81 19.74 10.21
C VAL A 268 -36.41 19.99 8.83
N ILE A 269 -35.65 19.79 7.75
CA ILE A 269 -36.04 20.18 6.39
C ILE A 269 -36.98 19.13 5.76
N LEU A 270 -36.59 17.86 5.77
CA LEU A 270 -37.32 16.78 5.11
C LEU A 270 -38.76 16.59 5.61
N PRO A 271 -39.08 16.70 6.92
CA PRO A 271 -40.46 16.61 7.40
C PRO A 271 -41.38 17.67 6.80
N ARG A 272 -40.85 18.85 6.46
CA ARG A 272 -41.62 19.98 5.89
C ARG A 272 -42.00 19.73 4.42
N HIS A 273 -41.17 18.99 3.69
CA HIS A 273 -41.48 18.57 2.32
C HIS A 273 -42.75 17.71 2.23
N LYS A 274 -43.12 17.01 3.31
CA LYS A 274 -44.33 16.16 3.37
C LYS A 274 -45.61 16.93 3.72
N GLN A 275 -45.51 18.20 4.12
CA GLN A 275 -46.61 19.01 4.65
C GLN A 275 -46.87 20.28 3.83
N TRP A 276 -46.66 20.26 2.52
CA TRP A 276 -46.93 21.44 1.71
C TRP A 276 -48.45 21.66 1.60
N HIS A 277 -48.96 22.77 2.15
CA HIS A 277 -50.39 23.14 2.13
C HIS A 277 -50.66 24.47 1.39
N GLY A 278 -49.66 25.04 0.71
CA GLY A 278 -49.79 26.28 -0.06
C GLY A 278 -49.38 27.55 0.70
N SER A 279 -48.99 27.45 1.97
CA SER A 279 -48.48 28.55 2.77
C SER A 279 -46.94 28.59 2.76
N PHE A 280 -46.39 29.81 2.66
CA PHE A 280 -44.95 30.05 2.81
C PHE A 280 -44.48 29.67 4.23
N PRO A 281 -43.23 29.17 4.39
CA PRO A 281 -42.66 28.94 5.72
C PRO A 281 -42.65 30.25 6.53
N SER A 282 -42.93 30.16 7.83
CA SER A 282 -42.80 31.29 8.75
C SER A 282 -41.36 31.83 8.75
N LEU A 283 -41.15 33.08 9.18
CA LEU A 283 -39.81 33.67 9.25
C LEU A 283 -38.85 32.84 10.12
N GLU A 284 -39.34 32.27 11.22
CA GLU A 284 -38.57 31.34 12.05
C GLU A 284 -38.15 30.09 11.28
N LYS A 285 -39.07 29.52 10.48
CA LYS A 285 -38.76 28.38 9.62
C LYS A 285 -37.76 28.73 8.52
N GLN A 286 -37.83 29.95 7.98
CA GLN A 286 -36.87 30.44 6.98
C GLN A 286 -35.46 30.56 7.56
N LYS A 287 -35.34 31.00 8.83
CA LYS A 287 -34.04 31.03 9.52
C LYS A 287 -33.34 29.67 9.51
N GLU A 288 -34.06 28.59 9.78
CA GLU A 288 -33.49 27.23 9.77
C GLU A 288 -33.03 26.78 8.38
N TYR A 289 -33.62 27.30 7.30
CA TYR A 289 -33.09 27.07 5.95
C TYR A 289 -31.74 27.78 5.77
N TYR A 290 -31.59 29.00 6.29
CA TYR A 290 -30.31 29.72 6.25
C TYR A 290 -29.24 28.99 7.07
N ASP A 291 -29.57 28.55 8.28
CA ASP A 291 -28.67 27.75 9.13
C ASP A 291 -28.22 26.47 8.39
N TYR A 292 -29.14 25.77 7.72
CA TYR A 292 -28.78 24.62 6.87
C TYR A 292 -27.84 25.01 5.72
N PHE A 293 -28.14 26.12 5.01
CA PHE A 293 -27.34 26.58 3.89
C PHE A 293 -25.90 26.90 4.29
N GLU A 294 -25.71 27.56 5.43
CA GLU A 294 -24.37 27.85 5.96
C GLU A 294 -23.55 26.57 6.16
N ILE A 295 -24.16 25.52 6.70
CA ILE A 295 -23.48 24.24 6.97
C ILE A 295 -23.14 23.51 5.67
N ILE A 296 -24.09 23.37 4.74
CA ILE A 296 -23.84 22.62 3.50
C ILE A 296 -22.89 23.38 2.56
N ILE A 297 -22.92 24.72 2.55
CA ILE A 297 -21.96 25.55 1.80
C ILE A 297 -20.53 25.31 2.30
N GLN A 298 -20.32 25.25 3.62
CA GLN A 298 -19.01 24.91 4.19
C GLN A 298 -18.55 23.53 3.72
N ALA A 299 -19.44 22.53 3.73
CA ALA A 299 -19.10 21.18 3.28
C ALA A 299 -18.66 21.15 1.80
N VAL A 300 -19.37 21.87 0.92
CA VAL A 300 -19.04 21.98 -0.51
C VAL A 300 -17.68 22.65 -0.72
N ILE A 301 -17.43 23.78 -0.05
CA ILE A 301 -16.17 24.52 -0.20
C ILE A 301 -15.00 23.64 0.25
N PHE A 302 -15.06 23.08 1.46
CA PHE A 302 -13.95 22.32 2.01
C PHE A 302 -13.72 20.97 1.32
N ALA A 303 -14.76 20.32 0.78
CA ALA A 303 -14.59 19.12 -0.03
C ALA A 303 -13.78 19.42 -1.30
N TYR A 304 -14.09 20.52 -1.99
CA TYR A 304 -13.33 20.94 -3.16
C TYR A 304 -11.92 21.43 -2.79
N THR A 305 -11.76 22.17 -1.69
CA THR A 305 -10.44 22.61 -1.19
C THR A 305 -9.54 21.43 -0.81
N ALA A 306 -10.10 20.35 -0.25
CA ALA A 306 -9.35 19.12 0.01
C ALA A 306 -8.77 18.51 -1.29
N LEU A 307 -9.55 18.52 -2.37
CA LEU A 307 -9.08 18.05 -3.68
C LEU A 307 -8.03 18.98 -4.31
N GLU A 308 -8.15 20.30 -4.12
CA GLU A 308 -7.12 21.24 -4.56
C GLU A 308 -5.79 21.02 -3.82
N ALA A 309 -5.84 20.87 -2.50
CA ALA A 309 -4.66 20.57 -1.69
C ALA A 309 -4.04 19.23 -2.11
N PHE A 310 -4.87 18.20 -2.32
CA PHE A 310 -4.41 16.88 -2.76
C PHE A 310 -3.74 16.94 -4.13
N ALA A 311 -4.34 17.63 -5.10
CA ALA A 311 -3.77 17.81 -6.43
C ALA A 311 -2.38 18.48 -6.39
N ASN A 312 -2.18 19.44 -5.48
CA ASN A 312 -0.89 20.13 -5.33
C ASN A 312 0.18 19.23 -4.68
N ILE A 313 -0.21 18.38 -3.72
CA ILE A 313 0.68 17.36 -3.13
C ILE A 313 1.18 16.40 -4.19
N CYS A 314 0.31 15.98 -5.10
CA CYS A 314 0.66 15.04 -6.17
C CYS A 314 1.67 15.60 -7.18
N ILE A 315 1.95 16.91 -7.21
CA ILE A 315 2.89 17.52 -8.16
C ILE A 315 4.28 17.59 -7.51
N PRO A 316 5.30 16.87 -8.04
CA PRO A 316 6.67 16.95 -7.54
C PRO A 316 7.28 18.34 -7.74
N ALA A 317 8.19 18.76 -6.84
CA ALA A 317 8.83 20.08 -6.91
C ALA A 317 9.57 20.33 -8.24
N GLY A 318 10.20 19.30 -8.81
CA GLY A 318 10.91 19.38 -10.09
C GLY A 318 10.06 19.10 -11.33
N TRP A 319 8.74 18.95 -11.19
CA TRP A 319 7.88 18.65 -12.33
C TRP A 319 7.58 19.91 -13.17
N GLU A 320 7.71 19.77 -14.48
CA GLU A 320 7.41 20.83 -15.44
C GLU A 320 6.27 20.39 -16.37
N TYR A 321 5.33 21.31 -16.61
CA TYR A 321 4.25 21.09 -17.57
C TYR A 321 4.39 22.03 -18.75
N GLN A 322 4.40 21.48 -19.97
CA GLN A 322 4.54 22.25 -21.19
C GLN A 322 3.21 22.36 -21.93
N THR A 323 2.86 23.57 -22.36
CA THR A 323 1.76 23.81 -23.30
C THR A 323 2.29 24.50 -24.55
N GLU A 324 1.72 24.19 -25.70
CA GLU A 324 2.00 24.89 -26.95
C GLU A 324 0.76 25.64 -27.41
N THR A 325 0.89 26.93 -27.68
CA THR A 325 -0.20 27.77 -28.19
C THR A 325 0.38 28.70 -29.24
N ASN A 326 -0.18 28.68 -30.45
CA ASN A 326 0.28 29.48 -31.59
C ASN A 326 1.80 29.36 -31.85
N GLY A 327 2.37 28.16 -31.69
CA GLY A 327 3.81 27.89 -31.88
C GLY A 327 4.72 28.36 -30.73
N VAL A 328 4.17 28.95 -29.67
CA VAL A 328 4.91 29.34 -28.46
C VAL A 328 4.79 28.22 -27.43
N LYS A 329 5.93 27.64 -27.06
CA LYS A 329 6.05 26.67 -25.97
C LYS A 329 6.20 27.41 -24.64
N THR A 330 5.26 27.21 -23.73
CA THR A 330 5.32 27.74 -22.37
C THR A 330 5.52 26.59 -21.40
N ILE A 331 6.53 26.72 -20.54
CA ILE A 331 6.86 25.76 -19.49
C ILE A 331 6.38 26.33 -18.14
N TYR A 332 5.66 25.52 -17.37
CA TYR A 332 5.14 25.88 -16.06
C TYR A 332 5.81 25.01 -14.98
N SER A 333 6.45 25.67 -14.00
CA SER A 333 6.92 25.02 -12.77
C SER A 333 5.75 24.59 -11.89
N LYS A 334 6.03 23.79 -10.84
CA LYS A 334 5.04 23.43 -9.81
C LYS A 334 4.25 24.64 -9.31
N GLU A 335 4.91 25.70 -8.87
CA GLU A 335 4.25 26.89 -8.30
C GLU A 335 3.35 27.58 -9.33
N ALA A 336 3.77 27.59 -10.60
CA ALA A 336 2.97 28.14 -11.69
C ALA A 336 1.76 27.25 -12.00
N ILE A 337 1.93 25.92 -11.96
CA ILE A 337 0.85 24.96 -12.13
C ILE A 337 -0.21 25.15 -11.03
N GLU A 338 0.23 25.21 -9.77
CA GLU A 338 -0.64 25.33 -8.60
C GLU A 338 -1.57 26.54 -8.69
N ARG A 339 -1.05 27.67 -9.21
CA ARG A 339 -1.75 28.96 -9.30
C ARG A 339 -2.57 29.16 -10.58
N LYS A 340 -2.11 28.65 -11.73
CA LYS A 340 -2.67 29.01 -13.05
C LYS A 340 -3.68 28.00 -13.60
N PHE A 341 -3.60 26.74 -13.16
CA PHE A 341 -4.44 25.68 -13.72
C PHE A 341 -5.62 25.37 -12.82
N GLN A 342 -6.80 25.23 -13.43
CA GLN A 342 -7.99 24.76 -12.74
C GLN A 342 -7.83 23.30 -12.32
N LEU A 343 -8.52 22.89 -11.26
CA LEU A 343 -8.41 21.53 -10.71
C LEU A 343 -8.80 20.47 -11.74
N ARG A 344 -9.86 20.70 -12.52
CA ARG A 344 -10.25 19.81 -13.63
C ARG A 344 -9.10 19.55 -14.60
N GLU A 345 -8.39 20.60 -15.00
CA GLU A 345 -7.24 20.49 -15.91
C GLU A 345 -6.06 19.79 -15.24
N LYS A 346 -5.81 20.07 -13.95
CA LYS A 346 -4.78 19.37 -13.16
C LYS A 346 -5.03 17.86 -13.18
N PHE A 347 -6.24 17.38 -12.89
CA PHE A 347 -6.55 15.95 -12.92
C PHE A 347 -6.41 15.34 -14.32
N LYS A 348 -6.97 15.96 -15.37
CA LYS A 348 -6.97 15.38 -16.72
C LYS A 348 -5.59 15.34 -17.37
N LYS A 349 -4.79 16.39 -17.20
CA LYS A 349 -3.58 16.62 -18.03
C LYS A 349 -2.27 16.57 -17.26
N ILE A 350 -2.28 16.90 -15.97
CA ILE A 350 -1.04 17.07 -15.19
C ILE A 350 -0.84 15.87 -14.27
N ILE A 351 -1.82 15.53 -13.44
CA ILE A 351 -1.74 14.43 -12.48
C ILE A 351 -1.73 13.08 -13.19
N ARG A 352 -2.49 12.96 -14.30
CA ARG A 352 -2.58 11.73 -15.08
C ARG A 352 -1.20 11.16 -15.48
N PRO A 353 -0.30 11.91 -16.16
CA PRO A 353 1.04 11.40 -16.47
C PRO A 353 1.94 11.26 -15.23
N ILE A 354 1.75 12.05 -14.17
CA ILE A 354 2.56 11.93 -12.94
C ILE A 354 2.28 10.61 -12.22
N LEU A 355 1.00 10.25 -12.07
CA LEU A 355 0.56 9.07 -11.30
C LEU A 355 0.26 7.84 -12.17
N ASN A 356 0.44 7.95 -13.49
CA ASN A 356 0.11 6.90 -14.45
C ASN A 356 -1.35 6.39 -14.30
N THR A 357 -2.31 7.32 -14.31
CA THR A 357 -3.74 6.99 -14.18
C THR A 357 -4.43 6.82 -15.53
N PRO A 358 -5.55 6.10 -15.61
CA PRO A 358 -6.45 6.19 -16.76
C PRO A 358 -7.00 7.62 -16.90
N ASP A 359 -7.73 7.87 -18.00
CA ASP A 359 -8.39 9.16 -18.18
C ASP A 359 -9.47 9.34 -17.10
N PRO A 360 -9.32 10.30 -16.17
CA PRO A 360 -10.26 10.47 -15.07
C PRO A 360 -11.66 10.83 -15.57
N SER A 361 -11.83 11.34 -16.80
CA SER A 361 -13.14 11.66 -17.34
C SER A 361 -13.99 10.46 -17.76
N LEU A 362 -13.40 9.26 -17.77
CA LEU A 362 -14.11 8.00 -17.97
C LEU A 362 -14.52 7.34 -16.65
N GLU A 363 -14.05 7.87 -15.51
CA GLU A 363 -14.34 7.32 -14.19
C GLU A 363 -15.74 7.70 -13.72
N ASN A 364 -16.36 6.81 -12.94
CA ASN A 364 -17.73 6.97 -12.44
C ASN A 364 -17.93 8.18 -11.50
N TRP A 365 -16.85 8.64 -10.86
CA TRP A 365 -16.85 9.77 -9.93
C TRP A 365 -16.70 11.12 -10.65
N TRP A 366 -16.37 11.13 -11.94
CA TRP A 366 -16.03 12.36 -12.67
C TRP A 366 -17.20 13.34 -12.77
N MET A 367 -18.39 12.84 -13.08
CA MET A 367 -19.58 13.70 -13.18
C MET A 367 -19.87 14.40 -11.86
N SER A 368 -19.88 13.67 -10.75
CA SER A 368 -20.06 14.24 -9.41
C SER A 368 -18.94 15.22 -9.03
N PHE A 369 -17.70 15.00 -9.50
CA PHE A 369 -16.61 15.96 -9.34
C PHE A 369 -16.89 17.26 -10.09
N THR A 370 -17.33 17.18 -11.35
CA THR A 370 -17.67 18.38 -12.12
C THR A 370 -18.84 19.16 -11.52
N GLU A 371 -19.82 18.46 -10.93
CA GLU A 371 -20.91 19.08 -10.19
C GLU A 371 -20.41 19.78 -8.93
N LEU A 372 -19.50 19.16 -8.17
CA LEU A 372 -18.87 19.77 -6.99
C LEU A 372 -18.13 21.06 -7.37
N GLU A 373 -17.31 21.02 -8.42
CA GLU A 373 -16.58 22.18 -8.95
C GLU A 373 -17.53 23.30 -9.36
N ASN A 374 -18.57 22.97 -10.13
CA ASN A 374 -19.56 23.94 -10.58
C ASN A 374 -20.30 24.59 -9.41
N LEU A 375 -20.74 23.79 -8.43
CA LEU A 375 -21.45 24.27 -7.25
C LEU A 375 -20.56 25.18 -6.39
N ARG A 376 -19.30 24.78 -6.14
CA ARG A 376 -18.30 25.60 -5.44
C ARG A 376 -18.07 26.92 -6.17
N ASN A 377 -17.92 26.90 -7.49
CA ASN A 377 -17.74 28.11 -8.28
C ASN A 377 -18.98 29.03 -8.24
N GLU A 378 -20.19 28.47 -8.26
CA GLU A 378 -21.43 29.25 -8.13
C GLU A 378 -21.61 29.86 -6.74
N ILE A 379 -21.04 29.26 -5.68
CA ILE A 379 -20.99 29.81 -4.32
C ILE A 379 -19.97 30.94 -4.23
N ILE A 380 -18.71 30.69 -4.62
CA ILE A 380 -17.61 31.66 -4.48
C ILE A 380 -17.74 32.84 -5.45
N HIS A 381 -18.13 32.58 -6.70
CA HIS A 381 -18.33 33.60 -7.73
C HIS A 381 -19.83 33.85 -7.96
N THR A 382 -20.52 34.19 -6.87
CA THR A 382 -21.98 34.35 -6.84
C THR A 382 -22.47 35.30 -7.94
N LYS A 383 -23.37 34.80 -8.79
CA LYS A 383 -24.13 35.59 -9.77
C LYS A 383 -25.61 35.60 -9.39
N GLN A 384 -26.24 36.77 -9.41
CA GLN A 384 -27.64 36.92 -8.99
C GLN A 384 -28.59 36.06 -9.82
N SER A 385 -28.38 36.00 -11.14
CA SER A 385 -29.21 35.26 -12.11
C SER A 385 -29.30 33.75 -11.88
N LYS A 386 -28.43 33.17 -11.04
CA LYS A 386 -28.41 31.73 -10.71
C LYS A 386 -28.73 31.42 -9.26
N SER A 387 -29.12 32.41 -8.46
CA SER A 387 -29.18 32.24 -7.00
C SER A 387 -30.24 31.25 -6.56
N GLU A 388 -31.44 31.31 -7.13
CA GLU A 388 -32.53 30.38 -6.81
C GLU A 388 -32.16 28.93 -7.17
N GLU A 389 -31.61 28.71 -8.36
CA GLU A 389 -31.17 27.39 -8.82
C GLU A 389 -30.07 26.82 -7.90
N ARG A 390 -29.09 27.64 -7.49
CA ARG A 390 -28.03 27.23 -6.57
C ARG A 390 -28.59 26.79 -5.22
N TYR A 391 -29.47 27.57 -4.60
CA TYR A 391 -30.07 27.21 -3.31
C TYR A 391 -31.01 26.01 -3.42
N ALA A 392 -31.71 25.84 -4.55
CA ALA A 392 -32.49 24.64 -4.83
C ALA A 392 -31.59 23.39 -4.92
N LYS A 393 -30.44 23.49 -5.59
CA LYS A 393 -29.42 22.41 -5.63
C LYS A 393 -28.92 22.06 -4.23
N LEU A 394 -28.65 23.04 -3.37
CA LEU A 394 -28.21 22.81 -1.99
C LEU A 394 -29.27 22.09 -1.12
N LEU A 395 -30.56 22.20 -1.46
CA LEU A 395 -31.65 21.45 -0.80
C LEU A 395 -31.89 20.05 -1.38
N SER A 396 -31.27 19.74 -2.53
CA SER A 396 -31.41 18.42 -3.14
C SER A 396 -30.59 17.38 -2.36
N LYS A 397 -31.12 16.15 -2.22
CA LYS A 397 -30.39 15.07 -1.52
C LYS A 397 -29.10 14.67 -2.24
N SER A 398 -29.02 14.83 -3.57
CA SER A 398 -27.84 14.49 -4.36
C SER A 398 -26.62 15.34 -3.99
N VAL A 399 -26.81 16.53 -3.40
CA VAL A 399 -25.68 17.35 -2.92
C VAL A 399 -24.80 16.59 -1.93
N PHE A 400 -25.38 15.67 -1.14
CA PHE A 400 -24.61 14.89 -0.17
C PHE A 400 -23.64 13.93 -0.86
N ASP A 401 -24.07 13.31 -1.96
CA ASP A 401 -23.22 12.41 -2.74
C ASP A 401 -22.14 13.18 -3.51
N VAL A 402 -22.48 14.36 -4.02
CA VAL A 402 -21.55 15.31 -4.66
C VAL A 402 -20.42 15.70 -3.69
N VAL A 403 -20.76 16.02 -2.44
CA VAL A 403 -19.75 16.36 -1.41
C VAL A 403 -18.94 15.13 -1.00
N LYS A 404 -19.57 13.96 -0.73
CA LYS A 404 -18.85 12.71 -0.37
C LYS A 404 -17.87 12.25 -1.44
N ASN A 405 -18.11 12.63 -2.69
CA ASN A 405 -17.31 12.21 -3.82
C ASN A 405 -15.83 12.54 -3.66
N HIS A 406 -15.46 13.61 -2.94
CA HIS A 406 -14.07 13.99 -2.75
C HIS A 406 -13.20 12.85 -2.16
N LYS A 407 -13.75 12.07 -1.22
CA LYS A 407 -13.02 10.93 -0.63
C LYS A 407 -12.75 9.82 -1.64
N LYS A 408 -13.71 9.54 -2.52
CA LYS A 408 -13.57 8.53 -3.59
C LYS A 408 -12.44 8.91 -4.56
N ILE A 409 -12.34 10.19 -4.89
CA ILE A 409 -11.29 10.71 -5.77
C ILE A 409 -9.92 10.57 -5.12
N ILE A 410 -9.78 10.96 -3.85
CA ILE A 410 -8.53 10.82 -3.09
C ILE A 410 -8.10 9.35 -3.03
N GLN A 411 -9.03 8.44 -2.69
CA GLN A 411 -8.81 7.00 -2.67
C GLN A 411 -8.38 6.43 -4.02
N PHE A 412 -9.05 6.83 -5.11
CA PHE A 412 -8.70 6.42 -6.47
C PHE A 412 -7.24 6.76 -6.79
N TYR A 413 -6.81 7.99 -6.52
CA TYR A 413 -5.42 8.38 -6.77
C TYR A 413 -4.44 7.76 -5.77
N GLY A 414 -4.87 7.50 -4.52
CA GLY A 414 -4.09 6.75 -3.53
C GLY A 414 -3.68 5.36 -4.02
N GLU A 415 -4.56 4.68 -4.75
CA GLU A 415 -4.27 3.37 -5.35
C GLU A 415 -3.11 3.48 -6.35
N HIS A 416 -3.17 4.46 -7.25
CA HIS A 416 -2.11 4.71 -8.22
C HIS A 416 -0.80 5.15 -7.56
N ILE A 417 -0.86 5.98 -6.51
CA ILE A 417 0.29 6.37 -5.71
C ILE A 417 0.96 5.12 -5.11
N SER A 418 0.17 4.24 -4.48
CA SER A 418 0.70 3.03 -3.85
C SER A 418 1.37 2.05 -4.82
N ARG A 419 0.99 2.08 -6.10
CA ARG A 419 1.53 1.18 -7.14
C ARG A 419 2.71 1.78 -7.87
N TYR A 420 2.65 3.06 -8.24
CA TYR A 420 3.57 3.66 -9.21
C TYR A 420 4.42 4.80 -8.64
N LYS A 421 4.01 5.41 -7.52
CA LYS A 421 4.60 6.63 -6.94
C LYS A 421 4.65 6.59 -5.42
N THR A 422 5.22 5.51 -4.89
CA THR A 422 5.21 5.24 -3.44
C THR A 422 5.89 6.32 -2.60
N GLU A 423 6.78 7.11 -3.18
CA GLU A 423 7.39 8.29 -2.55
C GLU A 423 6.36 9.34 -2.10
N LEU A 424 5.19 9.40 -2.74
CA LEU A 424 4.11 10.32 -2.36
C LEU A 424 3.25 9.78 -1.21
N LEU A 425 3.43 8.53 -0.78
CA LEU A 425 2.67 7.97 0.34
C LEU A 425 2.95 8.72 1.66
N GLU A 426 4.14 9.30 1.82
CA GLU A 426 4.47 10.13 2.99
C GLU A 426 3.65 11.42 3.07
N GLU A 427 3.24 11.98 1.93
CA GLU A 427 2.41 13.18 1.87
C GLU A 427 0.90 12.86 1.83
N TYR A 428 0.55 11.59 1.60
CA TYR A 428 -0.84 11.12 1.51
C TYR A 428 -1.54 11.15 2.89
N PRO A 429 -2.80 11.61 2.99
CA PRO A 429 -3.51 11.71 4.27
C PRO A 429 -3.83 10.34 4.88
N TYR A 430 -3.91 10.29 6.21
CA TYR A 430 -4.46 9.13 6.92
C TYR A 430 -5.97 8.99 6.72
N GLU A 431 -6.49 7.77 6.91
CA GLU A 431 -7.91 7.38 6.82
C GLU A 431 -8.50 7.40 5.40
N PHE A 432 -7.64 7.34 4.39
CA PHE A 432 -8.01 7.19 2.98
C PHE A 432 -7.52 5.87 2.36
N GLY A 433 -7.22 4.86 3.18
CA GLY A 433 -6.92 3.49 2.74
C GLY A 433 -5.47 3.21 2.37
N PHE A 434 -4.60 4.23 2.37
CA PHE A 434 -3.17 4.12 2.09
C PHE A 434 -2.38 4.79 3.21
N ASP A 435 -2.60 4.31 4.43
CA ASP A 435 -2.11 4.94 5.65
C ASP A 435 -0.62 4.64 5.91
N ASP A 436 -0.08 3.68 5.18
CA ASP A 436 1.28 3.18 5.37
C ASP A 436 2.32 4.16 4.83
N VAL A 437 3.54 4.04 5.35
CA VAL A 437 4.72 4.79 4.93
C VAL A 437 5.77 3.77 4.49
N ILE A 438 6.46 4.04 3.37
CA ILE A 438 7.63 3.26 2.99
C ILE A 438 8.85 3.82 3.72
N PRO A 439 9.48 3.06 4.62
CA PRO A 439 10.64 3.57 5.33
C PRO A 439 11.83 3.78 4.39
N GLY A 440 12.53 4.89 4.60
CA GLY A 440 13.85 5.09 4.02
C GLY A 440 14.89 4.18 4.67
N LEU A 441 15.99 3.96 3.96
CA LEU A 441 17.08 3.09 4.42
C LEU A 441 18.35 3.89 4.68
N MET A 442 19.06 3.49 5.73
CA MET A 442 20.39 3.99 6.05
C MET A 442 21.37 2.86 6.31
N THR A 443 22.64 3.12 5.98
CA THR A 443 23.73 2.21 6.30
C THR A 443 23.96 2.13 7.80
N ASN A 444 24.53 1.03 8.29
CA ASN A 444 24.90 0.89 9.70
C ASN A 444 25.83 2.02 10.18
N LYS A 445 26.74 2.50 9.31
CA LYS A 445 27.59 3.67 9.60
C LYS A 445 26.77 4.95 9.82
N ASN A 446 25.82 5.23 8.94
CA ASN A 446 24.96 6.40 9.05
C ASN A 446 24.03 6.31 10.26
N TYR A 447 23.51 5.11 10.56
CA TYR A 447 22.72 4.87 11.77
C TYR A 447 23.48 5.26 13.03
N TRP A 448 24.70 4.75 13.22
CA TRP A 448 25.48 5.06 14.42
C TRP A 448 25.91 6.53 14.48
N LYS A 449 26.17 7.16 13.33
CA LYS A 449 26.44 8.60 13.27
C LYS A 449 25.24 9.41 13.77
N SER A 450 24.04 9.13 13.24
CA SER A 450 22.80 9.80 13.66
C SER A 450 22.46 9.50 15.12
N TYR A 451 22.62 8.24 15.55
CA TYR A 451 22.37 7.83 16.93
C TYR A 451 23.22 8.62 17.92
N LYS A 452 24.54 8.70 17.67
CA LYS A 452 25.47 9.48 18.50
C LYS A 452 25.11 10.96 18.51
N SER A 453 24.75 11.53 17.35
CA SER A 453 24.36 12.93 17.23
C SER A 453 23.09 13.26 18.02
N ILE A 454 22.07 12.39 17.96
CA ILE A 454 20.79 12.61 18.65
C ILE A 454 20.95 12.48 20.18
N HIS A 455 21.85 11.61 20.63
CA HIS A 455 22.09 11.35 22.05
C HIS A 455 23.24 12.20 22.63
N ASN A 456 23.76 13.18 21.88
CA ASN A 456 24.89 14.03 22.29
C ASN A 456 26.10 13.24 22.83
N ILE A 457 26.41 12.10 22.22
CA ILE A 457 27.59 11.29 22.58
C ILE A 457 28.81 11.92 21.92
N ASN A 458 29.62 12.65 22.70
CA ASN A 458 30.82 13.35 22.25
C ASN A 458 31.84 12.42 21.56
N LEU A 459 32.44 12.91 20.47
CA LEU A 459 33.51 12.25 19.70
C LEU A 459 34.93 12.59 20.22
N ASP A 460 35.07 13.07 21.45
CA ASP A 460 36.34 13.61 21.97
C ASP A 460 37.19 12.62 22.79
N LYS A 461 37.09 11.31 22.54
CA LYS A 461 38.02 10.33 23.13
C LYS A 461 38.28 9.15 22.20
N SER A 462 39.13 9.35 21.18
CA SER A 462 40.08 8.33 20.68
C SER A 462 40.82 8.84 19.43
N ASN A 463 41.59 9.92 19.58
CA ASN A 463 42.68 10.28 18.66
C ASN A 463 43.91 10.77 19.46
N GLU A 464 44.11 10.19 20.64
CA GLU A 464 45.37 10.02 21.34
C GLU A 464 45.30 8.55 21.74
N GLU A 465 46.00 7.61 21.11
CA GLU A 465 47.45 7.46 21.08
C GLU A 465 47.92 6.85 19.76
N GLU A 466 49.20 7.12 19.46
CA GLU A 466 50.02 6.73 18.30
C GLU A 466 50.03 5.24 17.93
#